data_AF-A0A6G2Q8K1-F1
#
_entry.id   AF-A0A6G2Q8K1-F1
#
_cell.length_a   1.000
_cell.length_b   1.000
_cell.length_c   1.000
_cell.angle_alpha   90.00
_cell.angle_beta   90.00
_cell.angle_gamma   90.00
#
_symmetry.space_group_name_H-M   'P 1'
#
loop_
_entity.id
_entity.type
_entity.pdbx_description
1 polymer ?
#
loop_
_entity_poly.entity_id
_entity_poly.type
_entity_poly.pdbx_seq_one_letter_code
_entity_poly.pdbx_strand_id
1 'polypeptide(L)'
;METKDARRSPAYLLATWCVTRAVLLLLVLGVYVVPGPDVTTDVSVIYRNWYEVLRQGTFPLDDVTWQYPPAAALAILAPALLPFLSYPHAFFALAFLADLVVLALLLRSARRPGRSRRGAWVWVAGAPLLGPTVYARYDV
;
A
#
# COMPACT_ATOMS: atom_id res chain seq x y z
N MET A 1 14.99 22.85 -26.65
CA MET A 1 15.21 21.49 -26.10
C MET A 1 13.85 20.90 -25.75
N GLU A 2 13.25 20.20 -26.71
CA GLU A 2 11.89 19.67 -26.59
C GLU A 2 11.92 18.43 -25.68
N THR A 3 11.46 18.59 -24.45
CA THR A 3 11.48 17.51 -23.46
C THR A 3 10.54 16.39 -23.91
N LYS A 4 11.10 15.24 -24.28
CA LYS A 4 10.39 13.97 -24.61
C LYS A 4 9.40 13.50 -23.54
N ASP A 5 9.34 14.17 -22.38
CA ASP A 5 8.42 13.91 -21.27
C ASP A 5 6.93 13.90 -21.63
N ALA A 6 6.54 14.55 -22.74
CA ALA A 6 5.14 14.63 -23.15
C ALA A 6 4.58 13.33 -23.78
N ARG A 7 5.42 12.34 -24.12
CA ARG A 7 5.02 11.27 -25.07
C ARG A 7 4.80 9.87 -24.49
N ARG A 8 4.82 9.67 -23.17
CA ARG A 8 4.36 8.39 -22.60
C ARG A 8 2.84 8.41 -22.41
N SER A 9 2.14 7.66 -23.26
CA SER A 9 0.68 7.50 -23.22
C SER A 9 0.21 7.13 -21.79
N PRO A 10 -0.94 7.67 -21.34
CA PRO A 10 -1.52 7.26 -20.06
C PRO A 10 -1.77 5.75 -20.00
N ALA A 11 -1.98 5.10 -21.15
CA ALA A 11 -2.13 3.65 -21.24
C ALA A 11 -0.86 2.91 -20.76
N TYR A 12 0.33 3.36 -21.14
CA TYR A 12 1.58 2.74 -20.67
C TYR A 12 1.74 2.90 -19.16
N LEU A 13 1.42 4.08 -18.62
CA LEU A 13 1.50 4.32 -17.18
C LEU A 13 0.56 3.38 -16.40
N LEU A 14 -0.69 3.26 -16.85
CA LEU A 14 -1.67 2.37 -16.23
C LEU A 14 -1.27 0.90 -16.38
N ALA A 15 -0.79 0.48 -17.55
CA ALA A 15 -0.32 -0.88 -17.78
C ALA A 15 0.87 -1.21 -16.86
N THR A 16 1.85 -0.31 -16.73
CA THR A 16 2.98 -0.48 -15.80
C THR A 16 2.50 -0.56 -14.36
N TRP A 17 1.54 0.28 -13.95
CA TRP A 17 0.95 0.19 -12.62
C TRP A 17 0.29 -1.17 -12.40
N CYS A 18 -0.58 -1.62 -13.30
CA CYS A 18 -1.24 -2.92 -13.18
C CYS A 18 -0.25 -4.08 -13.07
N VAL A 19 0.79 -4.12 -13.93
CA VAL A 19 1.79 -5.19 -13.91
C VAL A 19 2.59 -5.17 -12.61
N THR A 20 3.09 -4.00 -12.20
CA THR A 20 3.88 -3.90 -10.96
C THR A 20 3.06 -4.27 -9.73
N ARG A 21 1.78 -3.84 -9.66
CA ARG A 21 0.91 -4.14 -8.53
C ARG A 21 0.44 -5.58 -8.52
N ALA A 22 0.21 -6.18 -9.68
CA ALA A 22 -0.08 -7.61 -9.77
C ALA A 22 1.09 -8.42 -9.18
N VAL A 23 2.34 -8.10 -9.52
CA VAL A 23 3.51 -8.76 -8.92
C VAL A 23 3.53 -8.58 -7.40
N LEU A 24 3.35 -7.36 -6.89
CA LEU A 24 3.32 -7.12 -5.44
C LEU A 24 2.20 -7.90 -4.74
N LEU A 25 1.00 -7.96 -5.34
CA LEU A 25 -0.12 -8.73 -4.82
C LEU A 25 0.19 -10.22 -4.79
N LEU A 26 0.79 -10.78 -5.84
CA LEU A 26 1.19 -12.20 -5.86
C LEU A 26 2.22 -12.52 -4.76
N LEU A 27 3.09 -11.56 -4.41
CA LEU A 27 4.03 -11.70 -3.30
C LEU A 27 3.33 -11.68 -1.94
N VAL A 28 2.53 -10.64 -1.63
CA VAL A 28 1.89 -10.53 -0.30
C VAL A 28 0.77 -11.54 -0.07
N LEU A 29 0.19 -12.09 -1.14
CA LEU A 29 -0.76 -13.19 -1.07
C LEU A 29 -0.07 -14.57 -0.98
N GLY A 30 1.26 -14.62 -0.97
CA GLY A 30 2.03 -15.86 -0.85
C GLY A 30 1.99 -16.77 -2.07
N VAL A 31 1.55 -16.27 -3.23
CA VAL A 31 1.57 -17.04 -4.49
C VAL A 31 3.00 -17.23 -4.98
N TYR A 32 3.84 -16.21 -4.80
CA TYR A 32 5.28 -16.28 -5.02
C TYR A 32 6.01 -15.89 -3.74
N VAL A 33 6.97 -16.71 -3.33
CA VAL A 33 7.81 -16.47 -2.16
C VAL A 33 9.22 -16.14 -2.61
N VAL A 34 9.74 -15.02 -2.16
CA VAL A 34 11.12 -14.59 -2.42
C VAL A 34 11.97 -14.98 -1.20
N PRO A 35 13.18 -15.52 -1.38
CA PRO A 35 14.08 -15.82 -0.26
C PRO A 35 14.36 -14.58 0.59
N GLY A 36 14.20 -14.70 1.90
CA GLY A 36 14.45 -13.61 2.86
C GLY A 36 13.41 -13.57 3.99
N PRO A 37 13.47 -12.54 4.84
CA PRO A 37 12.46 -12.31 5.89
C PRO A 37 11.07 -12.10 5.30
N ASP A 38 10.07 -12.77 5.87
CA ASP A 38 8.67 -12.60 5.49
C ASP A 38 8.06 -11.38 6.17
N VAL A 39 8.02 -10.27 5.45
CA VAL A 39 7.42 -9.00 5.92
C VAL A 39 5.91 -9.10 6.14
N THR A 40 5.22 -10.10 5.57
CA THR A 40 3.76 -10.27 5.77
C THR A 40 3.41 -10.73 7.20
N THR A 41 4.41 -11.17 7.97
CA THR A 41 4.28 -11.47 9.39
C THR A 41 3.93 -10.24 10.22
N ASP A 42 4.37 -9.04 9.82
CA ASP A 42 3.95 -7.77 10.45
C ASP A 42 2.42 -7.66 10.41
N VAL A 43 1.79 -8.00 9.28
CA VAL A 43 0.33 -7.89 9.12
C VAL A 43 -0.40 -9.03 9.84
N SER A 44 0.05 -10.27 9.62
CA SER A 44 -0.66 -11.47 10.11
C SER A 44 -0.49 -11.71 11.61
N VAL A 45 0.59 -11.20 12.21
CA VAL A 45 0.89 -11.35 13.64
C VAL A 45 0.76 -10.01 14.35
N ILE A 46 1.63 -9.04 14.04
CA ILE A 46 1.75 -7.81 14.82
C ILE A 46 0.47 -6.97 14.70
N TYR A 47 0.07 -6.61 13.49
CA TYR A 47 -1.10 -5.76 13.28
C TYR A 47 -2.39 -6.49 13.67
N ARG A 48 -2.46 -7.81 13.48
CA ARG A 48 -3.60 -8.60 13.95
C ARG A 48 -3.71 -8.57 15.47
N ASN A 49 -2.61 -8.69 16.20
CA ASN A 49 -2.61 -8.63 17.67
C ASN A 49 -3.01 -7.23 18.16
N TRP A 50 -2.47 -6.17 17.54
CA TRP A 50 -2.92 -4.80 17.84
C TRP A 50 -4.41 -4.61 17.57
N TYR A 51 -4.93 -5.14 16.45
CA TYR A 51 -6.35 -5.10 16.13
C TYR A 51 -7.21 -5.74 17.24
N GLU A 52 -6.80 -6.89 17.78
CA GLU A 52 -7.56 -7.58 18.84
C GLU A 52 -7.61 -6.79 20.16
N VAL A 53 -6.61 -5.94 20.42
CA VAL A 53 -6.61 -5.00 21.56
C VAL A 53 -7.42 -3.74 21.23
N LEU A 54 -7.15 -3.11 20.08
CA LEU A 54 -7.79 -1.86 19.65
C LEU A 54 -9.31 -1.98 19.54
N ARG A 55 -9.82 -3.13 19.06
CA ARG A 55 -11.27 -3.38 18.94
C ARG A 55 -11.99 -3.38 20.29
N GLN A 56 -11.27 -3.51 21.41
CA GLN A 56 -11.81 -3.45 22.76
C GLN A 56 -11.88 -2.00 23.29
N GLY A 57 -11.40 -1.02 22.51
CA GLY A 57 -11.40 0.39 22.89
C GLY A 57 -10.16 0.83 23.69
N THR A 58 -9.12 -0.01 23.74
CA THR A 58 -7.86 0.28 24.44
C THR A 58 -6.68 0.20 23.49
N PHE A 59 -5.61 0.92 23.79
CA PHE A 59 -4.34 0.80 23.06
C PHE A 59 -3.48 -0.32 23.65
N PRO A 60 -2.57 -0.94 22.87
CA PRO A 60 -1.63 -1.93 23.37
C PRO A 60 -0.50 -1.25 24.17
N LEU A 61 -0.82 -0.76 25.37
CA LEU A 61 0.04 0.13 26.18
C LEU A 61 1.37 -0.53 26.61
N ASP A 62 1.36 -1.84 26.83
CA ASP A 62 2.54 -2.60 27.26
C ASP A 62 3.34 -3.18 26.08
N ASP A 63 2.88 -2.98 24.85
CA ASP A 63 3.55 -3.45 23.64
C ASP A 63 4.50 -2.38 23.09
N VAL A 64 5.80 -2.59 23.28
CA VAL A 64 6.86 -1.68 22.81
C VAL A 64 6.92 -1.54 21.28
N THR A 65 6.25 -2.42 20.54
CA THR A 65 6.19 -2.33 19.08
C THR A 65 5.12 -1.33 18.62
N TRP A 66 4.17 -0.95 19.48
CA TRP A 66 3.22 0.14 19.20
C TRP A 66 3.83 1.49 19.53
N GLN A 67 4.24 2.23 18.49
CA GLN A 67 4.91 3.53 18.64
C GLN A 67 4.17 4.67 17.93
N TYR A 68 2.90 4.44 17.61
CA TYR A 68 2.17 5.25 16.66
C TYR A 68 1.09 6.11 17.32
N PRO A 69 0.79 7.30 16.75
CA PRO A 69 -0.24 8.17 17.29
C PRO A 69 -1.63 7.49 17.18
N PRO A 70 -2.62 7.90 17.99
CA PRO A 70 -3.95 7.28 18.02
C PRO A 70 -4.64 7.12 16.65
N ALA A 71 -4.40 8.05 15.72
CA ALA A 71 -4.97 7.97 14.37
C ALA A 71 -4.51 6.74 13.57
N ALA A 72 -3.34 6.17 13.88
CA ALA A 72 -2.86 4.94 13.24
C ALA A 72 -3.78 3.74 13.52
N ALA A 73 -4.50 3.75 14.65
CA ALA A 73 -5.49 2.72 14.96
C ALA A 73 -6.55 2.57 13.87
N LEU A 74 -6.87 3.64 13.12
CA LEU A 74 -7.83 3.57 12.02
C LEU A 74 -7.37 2.60 10.92
N ALA A 75 -6.09 2.62 10.56
CA ALA A 75 -5.54 1.72 9.55
C ALA A 75 -5.55 0.25 10.03
N ILE A 76 -5.29 0.03 11.33
CA ILE A 76 -5.25 -1.29 11.95
C ILE A 76 -6.68 -1.84 12.21
N LEU A 77 -7.66 -0.97 12.44
CA LEU A 77 -9.08 -1.35 12.61
C LEU A 77 -9.81 -1.53 11.28
N ALA A 78 -9.41 -0.80 10.22
CA ALA A 78 -10.09 -0.80 8.93
C ALA A 78 -10.31 -2.18 8.28
N PRO A 79 -9.43 -3.21 8.44
CA PRO A 79 -9.70 -4.55 7.94
C PRO A 79 -11.05 -5.14 8.39
N ALA A 80 -11.60 -4.72 9.54
CA ALA A 80 -12.91 -5.14 10.01
C ALA A 80 -14.08 -4.67 9.11
N LEU A 81 -13.85 -3.69 8.23
CA LEU A 81 -14.82 -3.26 7.22
C LEU A 81 -15.04 -4.31 6.12
N LEU A 82 -14.15 -5.32 6.02
CA LEU A 82 -14.20 -6.40 5.03
C LEU A 82 -14.29 -7.77 5.75
N PRO A 83 -15.37 -8.05 6.50
CA PRO A 83 -15.45 -9.22 7.39
C PRO A 83 -15.50 -10.57 6.66
N PHE A 84 -15.69 -10.55 5.34
CA PHE A 84 -15.66 -11.72 4.47
C PHE A 84 -14.25 -12.12 4.02
N LEU A 85 -13.22 -11.35 4.39
CA LEU A 85 -11.81 -11.66 4.16
C LEU A 85 -11.10 -11.96 5.49
N SER A 86 -10.04 -12.77 5.44
CA SER A 86 -9.14 -12.86 6.59
C SER A 86 -8.39 -11.54 6.76
N TYR A 87 -7.94 -11.25 7.98
CA TYR A 87 -7.35 -9.96 8.32
C TYR A 87 -6.18 -9.54 7.42
N PRO A 88 -5.20 -10.41 7.08
CA PRO A 88 -4.14 -10.05 6.14
C PRO A 88 -4.68 -9.69 4.75
N HIS A 89 -5.63 -10.48 4.22
CA HIS A 89 -6.21 -10.21 2.90
C HIS A 89 -7.01 -8.90 2.88
N ALA A 90 -7.78 -8.62 3.93
CA ALA A 90 -8.48 -7.36 4.09
C ALA A 90 -7.51 -6.17 4.15
N PHE A 91 -6.42 -6.30 4.91
CA PHE A 91 -5.38 -5.28 5.01
C PHE A 91 -4.72 -5.01 3.65
N PHE A 92 -4.28 -6.05 2.93
CA PHE A 92 -3.66 -5.91 1.62
C PHE A 92 -4.61 -5.31 0.58
N ALA A 93 -5.90 -5.66 0.62
CA ALA A 93 -6.91 -5.06 -0.25
C ALA A 93 -7.09 -3.56 0.01
N LEU A 94 -7.08 -3.15 1.28
CA LEU A 94 -7.17 -1.74 1.68
C LEU A 94 -5.90 -0.96 1.31
N ALA A 95 -4.72 -1.55 1.49
CA ALA A 95 -3.44 -0.95 1.08
C ALA A 95 -3.39 -0.76 -0.45
N PHE A 96 -3.83 -1.77 -1.22
CA PHE A 96 -3.96 -1.67 -2.68
C PHE A 96 -4.94 -0.57 -3.10
N LEU A 97 -6.09 -0.45 -2.41
CA LEU A 97 -7.05 0.62 -2.67
C LEU A 97 -6.44 2.00 -2.37
N ALA A 98 -5.67 2.14 -1.29
CA ALA A 98 -4.96 3.37 -0.97
C ALA A 98 -3.93 3.73 -2.06
N ASP A 99 -3.13 2.77 -2.55
CA ASP A 99 -2.21 2.97 -3.68
C ASP A 99 -2.94 3.43 -4.96
N LEU A 100 -4.11 2.84 -5.25
CA LEU A 100 -4.94 3.27 -6.37
C LEU A 100 -5.45 4.71 -6.19
N VAL A 101 -5.85 5.10 -4.98
CA VAL A 101 -6.25 6.48 -4.66
C VAL A 101 -5.08 7.44 -4.85
N VAL A 102 -3.87 7.09 -4.38
CA VAL A 102 -2.66 7.91 -4.59
C VAL A 102 -2.40 8.10 -6.08
N LEU A 103 -2.44 7.02 -6.88
CA LEU A 103 -2.29 7.13 -8.33
C LEU A 103 -3.33 8.07 -8.94
N ALA A 104 -4.60 7.93 -8.56
CA ALA A 104 -5.68 8.76 -9.06
C ALA A 104 -5.48 10.25 -8.72
N LEU A 105 -5.03 10.56 -7.50
CA LEU A 105 -4.71 11.92 -7.07
C LEU A 105 -3.52 12.51 -7.83
N LEU A 106 -2.47 11.72 -8.07
CA LEU A 106 -1.31 12.12 -8.87
C LEU A 106 -1.72 12.40 -10.33
N LEU A 107 -2.53 11.54 -10.94
CA LEU A 107 -3.03 11.76 -12.29
C LEU A 107 -4.00 12.94 -12.37
N ARG A 108 -4.84 13.17 -11.35
CA ARG A 108 -5.72 14.33 -11.25
C ARG A 108 -4.93 15.62 -11.17
N SER A 109 -3.89 15.68 -10.34
CA SER A 109 -3.04 16.86 -10.19
C SER A 109 -2.26 17.19 -11.47
N ALA A 110 -1.85 16.16 -12.22
CA ALA A 110 -1.16 16.31 -13.50
C ALA A 110 -2.03 16.90 -14.63
N ARG A 111 -3.36 16.99 -14.47
CA ARG A 111 -4.26 17.63 -15.46
C ARG A 111 -4.28 19.16 -15.37
N ARG A 112 -3.71 19.76 -14.32
CA ARG A 112 -3.70 21.22 -14.13
C ARG A 112 -2.72 21.90 -15.11
N PRO A 113 -3.00 23.14 -15.57
CA PRO A 113 -2.10 23.87 -16.44
C PRO A 113 -0.67 23.95 -15.89
N GLY A 114 0.33 23.70 -16.74
CA GLY A 114 1.75 23.74 -16.35
C GLY A 114 2.23 22.57 -15.48
N ARG A 115 1.43 21.51 -15.28
CA ARG A 115 1.83 20.29 -14.55
C ARG A 115 2.15 19.14 -15.50
N SER A 116 2.89 18.15 -14.99
CA SER A 116 3.32 16.95 -15.74
C SER A 116 2.98 15.66 -14.99
N ARG A 117 2.99 14.53 -15.72
CA ARG A 117 2.76 13.19 -15.15
C ARG A 117 4.01 12.58 -14.49
N ARG A 118 5.11 13.33 -14.36
CA ARG A 118 6.38 12.80 -13.82
C ARG A 118 6.20 12.23 -12.40
N GLY A 119 5.43 12.88 -11.53
CA GLY A 119 5.15 12.37 -10.18
C GLY A 119 4.43 11.03 -10.18
N ALA A 120 3.45 10.84 -11.09
CA ALA A 120 2.79 9.54 -11.27
C ALA A 120 3.77 8.47 -11.78
N TRP A 121 4.70 8.80 -12.67
CA TRP A 121 5.75 7.86 -13.09
C TRP A 121 6.71 7.48 -11.97
N VAL A 122 7.13 8.45 -11.14
CA VAL A 122 7.95 8.17 -9.95
C VAL A 122 7.23 7.23 -9.01
N TRP A 123 5.93 7.43 -8.77
CA TRP A 123 5.12 6.54 -7.94
C TRP A 123 4.96 5.13 -8.54
N VAL A 124 4.64 5.06 -9.83
CA VAL A 124 4.41 3.77 -10.53
C VAL A 124 5.69 2.94 -10.59
N ALA A 125 6.83 3.55 -10.89
CA ALA A 125 8.10 2.85 -11.01
C ALA A 125 8.84 2.69 -9.67
N GLY A 126 8.73 3.65 -8.77
CA GLY A 126 9.49 3.71 -7.52
C GLY A 126 8.91 2.87 -6.40
N ALA A 127 7.59 2.93 -6.17
CA ALA A 127 6.94 2.15 -5.12
C ALA A 127 7.30 0.65 -5.16
N PRO A 128 7.19 -0.08 -6.31
CA PRO A 128 7.48 -1.51 -6.34
C PRO A 128 8.95 -1.86 -6.04
N LEU A 129 9.88 -0.91 -6.03
CA LEU A 129 11.28 -1.15 -5.65
C LEU A 129 11.44 -1.47 -4.16
N LEU A 130 10.46 -1.12 -3.32
CA LEU A 130 10.41 -1.50 -1.91
C LEU A 130 9.90 -2.94 -1.71
N GLY A 131 9.46 -3.60 -2.78
CA GLY A 131 8.97 -4.98 -2.75
C GLY A 131 7.67 -5.14 -1.95
N PRO A 132 7.42 -6.31 -1.33
CA PRO A 132 6.18 -6.59 -0.60
C PRO A 132 5.96 -5.65 0.59
N THR A 133 7.02 -4.99 1.07
CA THR A 133 6.99 -3.98 2.13
C THR A 133 5.94 -2.89 1.88
N VAL A 134 5.72 -2.47 0.62
CA VAL A 134 4.72 -1.44 0.27
C VAL A 134 3.32 -1.78 0.74
N TYR A 135 2.98 -3.07 0.81
CA TYR A 135 1.66 -3.54 1.26
C TYR A 135 1.70 -4.25 2.61
N ALA A 136 2.88 -4.58 3.13
CA ALA A 136 3.03 -5.24 4.43
C ALA A 136 3.37 -4.26 5.57
N ARG A 137 3.74 -3.02 5.25
CA ARG A 137 4.00 -1.94 6.20
C ARG A 137 2.98 -0.84 6.02
N TYR A 138 2.25 -0.53 7.08
CA TYR A 138 1.21 0.50 7.00
C TYR A 138 1.80 1.93 6.95
N ASP A 139 3.05 2.10 7.40
CA ASP A 139 3.73 3.38 7.58
C ASP A 139 4.66 3.78 6.43
N VAL A 140 4.55 3.08 5.29
CA VAL A 140 5.26 3.34 4.03
C VAL A 140 4.37 4.15 3.09
#